data_AF-A0A353B4I9-F1
#
_entry.id   AF-A0A353B4I9-F1
#
_cell.length_a   1.000
_cell.length_b   1.000
_cell.length_c   1.000
_cell.angle_alpha   90.00
_cell.angle_beta   90.00
_cell.angle_gamma   90.00
#
_symmetry.space_group_name_H-M   'P 1'
#
loop_
_entity.id
_entity.type
_entity.pdbx_description
1 polymer ?
#
loop_
_entity_poly.entity_id
_entity_poly.type
_entity_poly.pdbx_seq_one_letter_code
_entity_poly.pdbx_strand_id
1 'polypeptide(L)'
;MTSTQPNDQHATAGISAEAASASGTTSNGVQFSDNNDDQTCSPPTHASGETADDATPESVENLYTPAMLAELLGVSVRVVRRWQRLALLVPTTTVMQLPYFDYASLAIAHQLAQWTQQGLSVGSIRRQLLAFGDRFDSKGDTQFPALQEASLSVDGKQLLLRRGEHLVESSGQIRMDFDSDETTDASAATLRIDEHIQSSSAADPSTEPELSLQSMVEAAIDAEDGGDLTAAIDWYRAALANHGPNADICFQIAELLYRQGDITGARERYFMAVELSPMMVEARANLGCVLAECGEFNLAIAAFEGTLSQHPEYADVHFHLARVLDDTGNPASAADHWLQFLELNPDSPWADEARQRIENAAPILRI
;
A
#
# COMPACT_ATOMS: atom_id res chain seq x y z
N MET A 1 47.79 -14.90 18.54
CA MET A 1 46.53 -14.79 19.29
C MET A 1 45.86 -13.50 18.87
N THR A 2 45.09 -13.56 17.80
CA THR A 2 44.26 -12.46 17.30
C THR A 2 42.95 -13.12 16.91
N SER A 3 42.00 -13.04 17.83
CA SER A 3 40.65 -13.57 17.67
C SER A 3 39.84 -12.53 16.92
N THR A 4 39.53 -12.83 15.67
CA THR A 4 38.60 -12.05 14.84
C THR A 4 37.18 -12.50 15.22
N GLN A 5 36.39 -11.61 15.81
CA GLN A 5 34.94 -11.83 15.96
C GLN A 5 34.26 -11.75 14.58
N PRO A 6 33.27 -12.59 14.28
CA PRO A 6 32.38 -12.34 13.17
C PRO A 6 31.37 -11.27 13.55
N ASN A 7 31.09 -10.41 12.57
CA ASN A 7 30.23 -9.25 12.65
C ASN A 7 28.80 -9.71 12.31
N ASP A 8 27.97 -9.94 13.33
CA ASP A 8 26.56 -10.31 13.15
C ASP A 8 25.77 -9.10 12.63
N GLN A 9 25.47 -9.12 11.34
CA GLN A 9 24.50 -8.22 10.74
C GLN A 9 23.11 -8.76 11.06
N HIS A 10 22.47 -8.20 12.09
CA HIS A 10 21.06 -8.40 12.35
C HIS A 10 20.24 -7.89 11.16
N ALA A 11 19.80 -8.79 10.29
CA ALA A 11 18.78 -8.51 9.28
C ALA A 11 17.42 -8.38 9.99
N THR A 12 17.09 -7.16 10.39
CA THR A 12 15.76 -6.75 10.85
C THR A 12 14.84 -6.63 9.64
N ALA A 13 14.05 -7.67 9.38
CA ALA A 13 12.92 -7.61 8.47
C ALA A 13 11.75 -8.33 9.17
N GLY A 14 10.80 -7.55 9.67
CA GLY A 14 9.46 -8.06 9.94
C GLY A 14 8.85 -8.59 8.63
N ILE A 15 7.92 -9.53 8.74
CA ILE A 15 7.35 -10.35 7.64
C ILE A 15 6.65 -9.49 6.55
N SER A 16 6.52 -8.18 6.77
CA SER A 16 5.87 -7.28 5.85
C SER A 16 6.77 -6.90 4.66
N ALA A 17 6.74 -7.71 3.60
CA ALA A 17 6.37 -7.28 2.24
C ALA A 17 6.70 -8.33 1.16
N GLU A 18 5.97 -9.47 1.07
CA GLU A 18 5.87 -10.20 -0.21
C GLU A 18 4.72 -11.22 -0.38
N ALA A 19 3.75 -11.32 0.52
CA ALA A 19 2.61 -12.24 0.35
C ALA A 19 1.29 -11.51 0.04
N ALA A 20 0.73 -11.79 -1.15
CA ALA A 20 -0.71 -11.89 -1.49
C ALA A 20 -1.09 -11.17 -2.80
N SER A 21 -0.99 -11.89 -3.92
CA SER A 21 -1.84 -11.69 -5.10
C SER A 21 -2.48 -13.03 -5.45
N ALA A 22 -3.43 -13.48 -4.64
CA ALA A 22 -4.32 -14.59 -4.97
C ALA A 22 -5.62 -14.49 -4.17
N SER A 23 -6.51 -13.58 -4.58
CA SER A 23 -7.88 -13.55 -4.08
C SER A 23 -8.71 -14.57 -4.84
N GLY A 24 -9.10 -15.64 -4.13
CA GLY A 24 -10.13 -16.58 -4.58
C GLY A 24 -11.47 -15.90 -4.76
N THR A 25 -12.13 -16.18 -5.89
CA THR A 25 -13.53 -15.78 -6.14
C THR A 25 -14.44 -16.92 -5.70
N THR A 26 -15.32 -16.64 -4.74
CA THR A 26 -16.41 -17.54 -4.32
C THR A 26 -17.48 -17.67 -5.39
N SER A 27 -17.83 -18.95 -5.59
CA SER A 27 -19.02 -19.52 -6.24
C SER A 27 -20.32 -18.70 -6.11
N ASN A 28 -21.06 -18.61 -7.21
CA ASN A 28 -22.52 -18.68 -7.16
C ASN A 28 -23.06 -19.34 -8.44
N GLY A 29 -23.76 -20.46 -8.26
CA GLY A 29 -24.35 -21.25 -9.34
C GLY A 29 -25.73 -20.74 -9.75
N VAL A 30 -26.01 -20.81 -11.05
CA VAL A 30 -27.36 -20.86 -11.61
C VAL A 30 -27.35 -21.86 -12.76
N GLN A 31 -28.19 -22.90 -12.66
CA GLN A 31 -28.49 -23.85 -13.75
C GLN A 31 -29.32 -23.14 -14.83
N PHE A 32 -29.10 -23.40 -16.13
CA PHE A 32 -30.16 -23.56 -17.13
C PHE A 32 -29.64 -24.22 -18.43
N SER A 33 -30.29 -25.34 -18.75
CA SER A 33 -30.51 -26.09 -20.01
C SER A 33 -29.80 -25.77 -21.34
N ASP A 34 -29.46 -26.87 -22.02
CA ASP A 34 -29.23 -27.06 -23.46
C ASP A 34 -30.23 -26.35 -24.38
N ASN A 35 -29.74 -25.80 -25.50
CA ASN A 35 -30.30 -26.04 -26.85
C ASN A 35 -29.39 -25.48 -27.97
N ASN A 36 -29.30 -26.28 -29.04
CA ASN A 36 -28.67 -26.03 -30.34
C ASN A 36 -29.15 -24.72 -31.01
N ASP A 37 -28.30 -24.07 -31.82
CA ASP A 37 -28.36 -24.23 -33.29
C ASP A 37 -27.33 -23.36 -34.04
N ASP A 38 -26.89 -23.96 -35.15
CA ASP A 38 -26.16 -23.45 -36.30
C ASP A 38 -26.43 -21.98 -36.68
N GLN A 39 -25.38 -21.19 -36.91
CA GLN A 39 -25.28 -20.40 -38.14
C GLN A 39 -23.87 -19.85 -38.41
N THR A 40 -23.43 -20.17 -39.61
CA THR A 40 -22.20 -19.77 -40.28
C THR A 40 -22.30 -18.35 -40.84
N CYS A 41 -21.25 -17.55 -40.67
CA CYS A 41 -20.84 -16.53 -41.63
C CYS A 41 -19.38 -16.11 -41.41
N SER A 42 -18.57 -16.21 -42.46
CA SER A 42 -17.23 -15.62 -42.62
C SER A 42 -17.28 -14.67 -43.84
N PRO A 43 -16.20 -13.94 -44.19
CA PRO A 43 -15.31 -13.02 -43.46
C PRO A 43 -15.36 -11.59 -44.11
N PRO A 44 -14.55 -10.57 -43.71
CA PRO A 44 -13.23 -10.34 -44.35
C PRO A 44 -12.15 -9.74 -43.39
N THR A 45 -10.89 -10.18 -43.42
CA THR A 45 -9.74 -9.60 -44.15
C THR A 45 -8.93 -8.54 -43.38
N HIS A 46 -7.68 -8.92 -43.05
CA HIS A 46 -6.46 -8.15 -42.76
C HIS A 46 -6.46 -7.01 -41.71
N ALA A 47 -5.85 -7.30 -40.55
CA ALA A 47 -4.69 -6.55 -40.07
C ALA A 47 -3.91 -7.44 -39.07
N SER A 48 -2.74 -7.90 -39.49
CA SER A 48 -1.72 -8.44 -38.60
C SER A 48 -1.14 -7.28 -37.78
N GLY A 49 -0.95 -7.47 -36.47
CA GLY A 49 -0.34 -6.46 -35.60
C GLY A 49 -0.20 -6.98 -34.17
N GLU A 50 0.91 -7.71 -33.96
CA GLU A 50 1.68 -7.79 -32.72
C GLU A 50 1.00 -8.26 -31.43
N THR A 51 1.20 -9.54 -31.17
CA THR A 51 1.19 -10.16 -29.85
C THR A 51 2.24 -9.50 -28.95
N ALA A 52 1.81 -9.09 -27.78
CA ALA A 52 2.65 -8.63 -26.67
C ALA A 52 3.52 -9.78 -26.14
N ASP A 53 4.75 -9.95 -26.67
CA ASP A 53 5.80 -10.74 -26.01
C ASP A 53 7.23 -10.54 -26.56
N ASP A 54 7.62 -9.32 -26.97
CA ASP A 54 9.02 -9.06 -27.35
C ASP A 54 9.44 -7.62 -27.08
N ALA A 55 9.77 -7.32 -25.82
CA ALA A 55 10.50 -6.09 -25.47
C ALA A 55 12.00 -6.40 -25.48
N THR A 56 12.68 -6.04 -26.56
CA THR A 56 14.14 -6.16 -26.66
C THR A 56 14.85 -5.17 -25.72
N PRO A 57 16.04 -5.50 -25.18
CA PRO A 57 16.76 -4.63 -24.23
C PRO A 57 17.18 -3.26 -24.79
N GLU A 58 17.08 -3.03 -26.10
CA GLU A 58 17.29 -1.73 -26.76
C GLU A 58 16.10 -0.76 -26.58
N SER A 59 14.91 -1.26 -26.22
CA SER A 59 13.70 -0.43 -26.00
C SER A 59 13.63 0.25 -24.61
N VAL A 60 14.65 0.06 -23.78
CA VAL A 60 14.69 0.49 -22.36
C VAL A 60 15.52 1.76 -22.14
N GLU A 61 16.17 2.31 -23.18
CA GLU A 61 17.11 3.44 -23.03
C GLU A 61 16.49 4.73 -22.47
N ASN A 62 15.15 4.85 -22.42
CA ASN A 62 14.45 6.03 -21.88
C ASN A 62 13.33 5.69 -20.87
N LEU A 63 13.43 4.53 -20.20
CA LEU A 63 12.44 4.12 -19.20
C LEU A 63 12.99 4.23 -17.78
N TYR A 64 12.13 4.66 -16.86
CA TYR A 64 12.42 4.89 -15.45
C TYR A 64 11.80 3.79 -14.59
N THR A 65 12.56 3.25 -13.64
CA THR A 65 12.03 2.35 -12.61
C THR A 65 11.42 3.15 -11.45
N PRO A 66 10.58 2.54 -10.59
CA PRO A 66 10.06 3.22 -9.39
C PRO A 66 11.16 3.81 -8.50
N ALA A 67 12.32 3.15 -8.42
CA ALA A 67 13.46 3.61 -7.65
C ALA A 67 14.09 4.86 -8.27
N MET A 68 14.27 4.87 -9.60
CA MET A 68 14.77 6.04 -10.33
C MET A 68 13.82 7.24 -10.22
N LEU A 69 12.50 7.01 -10.32
CA LEU A 69 11.51 8.06 -10.12
C LEU A 69 11.55 8.64 -8.71
N ALA A 70 11.65 7.78 -7.69
CA ALA A 70 11.78 8.18 -6.30
C ALA A 70 13.01 9.08 -6.07
N GLU A 71 14.15 8.68 -6.62
CA GLU A 71 15.40 9.44 -6.55
C GLU A 71 15.30 10.79 -7.27
N LEU A 72 14.76 10.82 -8.49
CA LEU A 72 14.61 12.04 -9.28
C LEU A 72 13.67 13.07 -8.63
N LEU A 73 12.62 12.59 -7.97
CA LEU A 73 11.57 13.43 -7.38
C LEU A 73 11.81 13.75 -5.90
N GLY A 74 12.84 13.16 -5.28
CA GLY A 74 13.11 13.32 -3.85
C GLY A 74 12.00 12.75 -2.94
N VAL A 75 11.28 11.73 -3.41
CA VAL A 75 10.20 11.05 -2.67
C VAL A 75 10.60 9.61 -2.36
N SER A 76 9.98 8.97 -1.36
CA SER A 76 10.30 7.58 -1.07
C SER A 76 9.73 6.64 -2.15
N VAL A 77 10.40 5.51 -2.40
CA VAL A 77 9.92 4.46 -3.34
C VAL A 77 8.53 3.96 -2.96
N ARG A 78 8.16 4.02 -1.67
CA ARG A 78 6.84 3.65 -1.17
C ARG A 78 5.75 4.56 -1.71
N VAL A 79 6.00 5.87 -1.78
CA VAL A 79 5.06 6.85 -2.36
C VAL A 79 4.83 6.55 -3.84
N VAL A 80 5.89 6.27 -4.60
CA VAL A 80 5.79 5.92 -6.02
C VAL A 80 4.99 4.61 -6.21
N ARG A 81 5.27 3.58 -5.40
CA ARG A 81 4.50 2.32 -5.40
C ARG A 81 3.04 2.53 -4.98
N ARG A 82 2.75 3.48 -4.08
CA ARG A 82 1.38 3.86 -3.71
C ARG A 82 0.66 4.54 -4.88
N TRP A 83 1.32 5.45 -5.61
CA TRP A 83 0.76 6.02 -6.84
C TRP A 83 0.37 4.94 -7.84
N GLN A 84 1.22 3.93 -8.00
CA GLN A 84 0.95 2.78 -8.84
C GLN A 84 -0.27 1.97 -8.35
N ARG A 85 -0.30 1.59 -7.07
CA ARG A 85 -1.43 0.83 -6.49
C ARG A 85 -2.76 1.58 -6.55
N LEU A 86 -2.70 2.91 -6.43
CA LEU A 86 -3.85 3.78 -6.52
C LEU A 86 -4.26 4.12 -7.96
N ALA A 87 -3.58 3.55 -8.96
CA ALA A 87 -3.77 3.83 -10.39
C ALA A 87 -3.61 5.31 -10.77
N LEU A 88 -2.84 6.06 -9.98
CA LEU A 88 -2.45 7.44 -10.30
C LEU A 88 -1.25 7.48 -11.26
N LEU A 89 -0.41 6.44 -11.22
CA LEU A 89 0.74 6.26 -12.10
C LEU A 89 0.67 4.86 -12.71
N VAL A 90 0.53 4.78 -14.03
CA VAL A 90 0.40 3.50 -14.74
C VAL A 90 1.74 3.18 -15.41
N PRO A 91 2.30 1.97 -15.24
CA PRO A 91 3.54 1.59 -15.92
C PRO A 91 3.30 1.41 -17.42
N THR A 92 4.26 1.86 -18.23
CA THR A 92 4.25 1.72 -19.68
C THR A 92 4.51 0.27 -20.09
N THR A 93 5.46 -0.38 -19.42
CA THR A 93 5.81 -1.79 -19.62
C THR A 93 6.19 -2.42 -18.28
N THR A 94 6.05 -3.74 -18.18
CA THR A 94 6.52 -4.51 -17.03
C THR A 94 7.42 -5.63 -17.54
N VAL A 95 8.67 -5.63 -17.11
CA VAL A 95 9.66 -6.65 -17.51
C VAL A 95 10.11 -7.37 -16.24
N MET A 96 9.96 -8.70 -16.19
CA MET A 96 10.37 -9.52 -15.03
C MET A 96 9.77 -9.00 -13.70
N GLN A 97 8.47 -8.66 -13.72
CA GLN A 97 7.72 -8.06 -12.60
C GLN A 97 8.17 -6.65 -12.16
N LEU A 98 9.18 -6.05 -12.80
CA LEU A 98 9.59 -4.68 -12.53
C LEU A 98 8.84 -3.72 -13.47
N PRO A 99 8.04 -2.78 -12.93
CA PRO A 99 7.37 -1.77 -13.74
C PRO A 99 8.35 -0.72 -14.25
N TYR A 100 8.16 -0.29 -15.50
CA TYR A 100 8.91 0.77 -16.16
C TYR A 100 7.97 1.89 -16.61
N PHE A 101 8.45 3.13 -16.48
CA PHE A 101 7.69 4.35 -16.75
C PHE A 101 8.40 5.19 -17.81
N ASP A 102 7.64 5.74 -18.75
CA ASP A 102 8.15 6.68 -19.73
C ASP A 102 8.29 8.12 -19.18
N TYR A 103 8.76 9.03 -20.02
CA TYR A 103 8.90 10.44 -19.67
C TYR A 103 7.55 11.13 -19.38
N ALA A 104 6.46 10.71 -20.02
CA ALA A 104 5.13 11.27 -19.76
C ALA A 104 4.66 10.95 -18.34
N SER A 105 4.92 9.71 -17.90
CA SER A 105 4.67 9.24 -16.54
C SER A 105 5.54 9.97 -15.51
N LEU A 106 6.80 10.30 -15.85
CA LEU A 106 7.67 11.12 -15.01
C LEU A 106 7.09 12.53 -14.77
N ALA A 107 6.54 13.17 -15.80
CA ALA A 107 5.92 14.49 -15.65
C ALA A 107 4.70 14.46 -14.71
N ILE A 108 3.87 13.41 -14.82
CA ILE A 108 2.74 13.17 -13.90
C ILE A 108 3.24 12.94 -12.48
N ALA A 109 4.26 12.08 -12.32
CA ALA A 109 4.87 11.80 -11.04
C ALA A 109 5.48 13.07 -10.39
N HIS A 110 6.04 13.97 -11.19
CA HIS A 110 6.52 15.27 -10.71
C HIS A 110 5.38 16.18 -10.22
N GLN A 111 4.28 16.26 -10.95
CA GLN A 111 3.10 17.01 -10.49
C GLN A 111 2.53 16.43 -9.19
N LEU A 112 2.42 15.10 -9.10
CA LEU A 112 1.99 14.41 -7.89
C LEU A 112 2.94 14.71 -6.71
N ALA A 113 4.25 14.65 -6.94
CA ALA A 113 5.25 15.00 -5.93
C ALA A 113 5.07 16.44 -5.44
N GLN A 114 4.87 17.40 -6.36
CA GLN A 114 4.66 18.80 -6.03
C GLN A 114 3.40 19.01 -5.18
N TRP A 115 2.29 18.36 -5.54
CA TRP A 115 1.05 18.43 -4.78
C TRP A 115 1.20 17.83 -3.38
N THR A 116 1.92 16.71 -3.27
CA THR A 116 2.21 16.12 -1.97
C THR A 116 3.06 17.02 -1.08
N GLN A 117 4.04 17.74 -1.65
CA GLN A 117 4.83 18.72 -0.92
C GLN A 117 4.00 19.95 -0.47
N GLN A 118 2.94 20.28 -1.21
CA GLN A 118 2.00 21.34 -0.83
C GLN A 118 0.99 20.90 0.26
N GLY A 119 1.09 19.67 0.75
CA GLY A 119 0.27 19.15 1.83
C GLY A 119 -1.01 18.43 1.39
N LEU A 120 -1.16 18.18 0.08
CA LEU A 120 -2.21 17.30 -0.43
C LEU A 120 -1.80 15.84 -0.24
N SER A 121 -2.67 15.04 0.38
CA SER A 121 -2.38 13.62 0.44
C SER A 121 -2.70 12.89 -0.85
N VAL A 122 -1.98 11.80 -1.11
CA VAL A 122 -2.18 10.97 -2.32
C VAL A 122 -3.60 10.43 -2.41
N GLY A 123 -4.20 10.05 -1.27
CA GLY A 123 -5.60 9.62 -1.21
C GLY A 123 -6.57 10.75 -1.55
N SER A 124 -6.32 11.95 -1.03
CA SER A 124 -7.11 13.15 -1.36
C SER A 124 -7.00 13.51 -2.84
N ILE A 125 -5.78 13.48 -3.41
CA ILE A 125 -5.53 13.70 -4.84
C ILE A 125 -6.35 12.73 -5.67
N ARG A 126 -6.30 11.42 -5.39
CA ARG A 126 -7.11 10.42 -6.12
C ARG A 126 -8.60 10.72 -6.04
N ARG A 127 -9.12 11.00 -4.84
CA ARG A 127 -10.55 11.26 -4.66
C ARG A 127 -11.00 12.48 -5.44
N GLN A 128 -10.21 13.55 -5.41
CA GLN A 128 -10.51 14.78 -6.11
C GLN A 128 -10.39 14.61 -7.63
N LEU A 129 -9.38 13.87 -8.10
CA LEU A 129 -9.25 13.50 -9.52
C LEU A 129 -10.41 12.62 -10.02
N LEU A 130 -10.89 11.68 -9.21
CA LEU A 130 -12.09 10.89 -9.55
C LEU A 130 -13.34 11.77 -9.62
N ALA A 131 -13.52 12.69 -8.66
CA ALA A 131 -14.62 13.65 -8.67
C ALA A 131 -14.60 14.59 -9.89
N PHE A 132 -13.40 14.86 -10.42
CA PHE A 132 -13.23 15.53 -11.71
C PHE A 132 -13.51 14.58 -12.88
N GLY A 133 -13.04 13.34 -12.83
CA GLY A 133 -13.20 12.32 -13.88
C GLY A 133 -14.65 12.10 -14.30
N ASP A 134 -15.56 11.98 -13.33
CA ASP A 134 -17.02 11.89 -13.58
C ASP A 134 -17.59 13.09 -14.35
N ARG A 135 -16.88 14.23 -14.35
CA ARG A 135 -17.25 15.46 -15.07
C ARG A 135 -16.44 15.68 -16.34
N PHE A 136 -15.33 14.96 -16.49
CA PHE A 136 -14.46 14.99 -17.66
C PHE A 136 -14.94 14.02 -18.74
N ASP A 137 -15.62 12.92 -18.37
CA ASP A 137 -15.77 11.82 -19.30
C ASP A 137 -17.17 11.63 -19.90
N SER A 138 -17.23 11.78 -21.23
CA SER A 138 -18.28 11.20 -22.10
C SER A 138 -17.69 10.16 -23.06
N LYS A 139 -16.43 9.75 -22.86
CA LYS A 139 -15.68 8.79 -23.68
C LYS A 139 -14.71 7.97 -22.81
N GLY A 140 -15.27 7.18 -21.90
CA GLY A 140 -14.76 6.00 -21.17
C GLY A 140 -13.28 5.60 -21.10
N ASP A 141 -12.30 6.47 -21.33
CA ASP A 141 -10.88 6.16 -21.26
C ASP A 141 -10.39 6.44 -19.84
N THR A 142 -10.19 5.36 -19.09
CA THR A 142 -9.80 5.32 -17.67
C THR A 142 -8.34 5.70 -17.44
N GLN A 143 -7.70 6.33 -18.42
CA GLN A 143 -6.37 6.88 -18.29
C GLN A 143 -6.52 8.36 -17.92
N PHE A 144 -5.62 8.91 -17.12
CA PHE A 144 -5.58 10.35 -16.83
C PHE A 144 -4.55 11.09 -17.73
N PRO A 145 -4.54 10.94 -19.08
CA PRO A 145 -3.57 11.63 -19.93
C PRO A 145 -3.80 13.15 -19.94
N ALA A 146 -4.94 13.62 -19.42
CA ALA A 146 -5.28 15.04 -19.34
C ALA A 146 -4.58 15.82 -18.20
N LEU A 147 -3.79 15.20 -17.29
CA LEU A 147 -3.12 15.95 -16.21
C LEU A 147 -2.01 16.89 -16.70
N GLN A 148 -1.40 16.60 -17.85
CA GLN A 148 -0.39 17.47 -18.46
C GLN A 148 -1.01 18.70 -19.14
N GLU A 149 -2.26 18.59 -19.62
CA GLU A 149 -2.98 19.67 -20.31
C GLU A 149 -3.96 20.42 -19.39
N ALA A 150 -4.44 19.78 -18.34
CA ALA A 150 -5.27 20.39 -17.33
C ALA A 150 -4.42 21.35 -16.50
N SER A 151 -4.74 22.65 -16.58
CA SER A 151 -4.16 23.70 -15.75
C SER A 151 -4.66 23.54 -14.30
N LEU A 152 -4.20 22.48 -13.64
CA LEU A 152 -4.54 22.14 -12.26
C LEU A 152 -3.61 22.92 -11.33
N SER A 153 -4.20 23.75 -10.47
CA SER A 153 -3.49 24.44 -9.39
C SER A 153 -3.91 23.86 -8.04
N VAL A 154 -3.07 24.07 -7.03
CA VAL A 154 -3.37 23.67 -5.65
C VAL A 154 -3.63 24.91 -4.83
N ASP A 155 -4.75 24.92 -4.12
CA ASP A 155 -5.01 25.90 -3.05
C ASP A 155 -5.32 25.14 -1.75
N GLY A 156 -4.36 25.17 -0.82
CA GLY A 156 -4.43 24.45 0.44
C GLY A 156 -4.60 22.93 0.25
N LYS A 157 -5.77 22.40 0.66
CA LYS A 157 -6.11 20.96 0.57
C LYS A 157 -6.95 20.60 -0.65
N GLN A 158 -7.11 21.50 -1.61
CA GLN A 158 -7.96 21.30 -2.79
C GLN A 158 -7.19 21.47 -4.10
N LEU A 159 -7.46 20.56 -5.04
CA LEU A 159 -7.12 20.64 -6.45
C LEU A 159 -8.16 21.53 -7.13
N LEU A 160 -7.68 22.56 -7.80
CA LEU A 160 -8.48 23.48 -8.60
C LEU A 160 -8.16 23.25 -10.07
N LEU A 161 -9.19 23.10 -10.88
CA LEU A 161 -9.08 22.99 -12.33
C LEU A 161 -9.33 24.35 -12.98
N ARG A 162 -8.34 24.90 -13.67
CA ARG A 162 -8.53 26.13 -14.47
C ARG A 162 -9.19 25.80 -15.81
N ARG A 163 -10.36 26.37 -16.07
CA ARG A 163 -11.07 26.37 -17.37
C ARG A 163 -11.26 27.82 -17.83
N GLY A 164 -10.37 28.31 -18.68
CA GLY A 164 -10.37 29.72 -19.11
C GLY A 164 -10.04 30.68 -17.96
N GLU A 165 -10.95 31.60 -17.67
CA GLU A 165 -10.85 32.61 -16.58
C GLU A 165 -11.44 32.12 -15.24
N HIS A 166 -11.86 30.85 -15.16
CA HIS A 166 -12.53 30.30 -13.99
C HIS A 166 -11.74 29.14 -13.38
N LEU A 167 -11.63 29.13 -12.05
CA LEU A 167 -11.09 28.01 -11.27
C LEU A 167 -12.25 27.14 -10.79
N VAL A 168 -12.18 25.83 -10.94
CA VAL A 168 -13.25 24.90 -10.56
C VAL A 168 -12.73 23.93 -9.50
N GLU A 169 -13.40 23.87 -8.35
CA GLU A 169 -13.08 22.92 -7.29
C GLU A 169 -13.49 21.49 -7.64
N SER A 170 -12.93 20.50 -6.94
CA SER A 170 -13.37 19.10 -7.02
C SER A 170 -14.84 18.91 -6.62
N SER A 171 -15.39 19.86 -5.85
CA SER A 171 -16.82 19.94 -5.48
C SER A 171 -17.72 20.36 -6.66
N GLY A 172 -17.14 20.96 -7.70
CA GLY A 172 -17.86 21.55 -8.83
C GLY A 172 -18.19 23.03 -8.70
N GLN A 173 -17.82 23.67 -7.60
CA GLN A 173 -18.00 25.10 -7.43
C GLN A 173 -16.99 25.86 -8.30
N ILE A 174 -17.46 26.92 -8.95
CA ILE A 174 -16.60 27.83 -9.71
C ILE A 174 -16.13 28.93 -8.75
N ARG A 175 -14.82 29.05 -8.58
CA ARG A 175 -14.15 30.13 -7.88
C ARG A 175 -13.81 31.23 -8.87
N MET A 176 -14.29 32.43 -8.55
CA MET A 176 -13.93 33.66 -9.26
C MET A 176 -12.55 34.11 -8.80
N ASP A 177 -11.65 34.32 -9.75
CA ASP A 177 -10.32 34.89 -9.49
C ASP A 177 -10.48 36.42 -9.33
N PHE A 178 -10.32 36.92 -8.10
CA PHE A 178 -10.49 38.35 -7.79
C PHE A 178 -9.16 39.11 -7.80
N ASP A 179 -8.04 38.46 -8.11
CA ASP A 179 -6.73 39.11 -8.24
C ASP A 179 -6.35 39.26 -9.72
N SER A 180 -7.02 40.19 -10.41
CA SER A 180 -6.40 40.91 -11.51
C SER A 180 -6.46 42.41 -11.20
N ASP A 181 -5.29 43.03 -11.12
CA ASP A 181 -5.11 44.46 -10.86
C ASP A 181 -5.91 45.32 -11.84
N GLU A 182 -7.10 45.80 -11.44
CA GLU A 182 -7.62 47.08 -11.88
C GLU A 182 -8.31 47.80 -10.72
N THR A 183 -7.62 48.82 -10.20
CA THR A 183 -8.21 49.87 -9.41
C THR A 183 -9.29 50.59 -10.21
N THR A 184 -10.57 50.26 -10.02
CA THR A 184 -11.62 51.28 -10.11
C THR A 184 -12.93 50.88 -9.42
N ASP A 185 -13.34 51.80 -8.55
CA ASP A 185 -14.68 52.13 -8.11
C ASP A 185 -15.51 51.20 -7.23
N ALA A 186 -15.87 51.79 -6.09
CA ALA A 186 -16.83 51.32 -5.14
C ALA A 186 -18.22 51.17 -5.77
N SER A 187 -18.75 49.95 -5.74
CA SER A 187 -20.19 49.72 -5.61
C SER A 187 -20.43 48.37 -4.97
N ALA A 188 -20.65 48.40 -3.66
CA ALA A 188 -21.25 47.30 -2.92
C ALA A 188 -22.64 46.99 -3.50
N ALA A 189 -22.73 45.96 -4.34
CA ALA A 189 -23.99 45.35 -4.72
C ALA A 189 -24.11 44.00 -3.99
N THR A 190 -24.65 44.06 -2.78
CA THR A 190 -25.11 42.87 -2.05
C THR A 190 -26.36 42.35 -2.77
N LEU A 191 -26.20 41.35 -3.62
CA LEU A 191 -27.32 40.54 -4.09
C LEU A 191 -27.65 39.51 -3.01
N ARG A 192 -28.67 39.84 -2.21
CA ARG A 192 -29.39 38.87 -1.39
C ARG A 192 -30.22 38.00 -2.32
N ILE A 193 -29.94 36.70 -2.35
CA ILE A 193 -30.91 35.70 -2.76
C ILE A 193 -31.48 35.12 -1.46
N ASP A 194 -32.63 35.66 -1.06
CA ASP A 194 -33.54 34.97 -0.16
C ASP A 194 -34.23 33.88 -0.99
N GLU A 195 -33.96 32.60 -0.71
CA GLU A 195 -35.03 31.61 -0.55
C GLU A 195 -34.52 30.26 -0.03
N HIS A 196 -35.23 29.75 0.97
CA HIS A 196 -35.20 28.40 1.53
C HIS A 196 -34.06 28.06 2.49
N ILE A 197 -34.05 28.76 3.63
CA ILE A 197 -33.62 28.16 4.91
C ILE A 197 -34.66 27.09 5.26
N GLN A 198 -34.40 25.84 4.86
CA GLN A 198 -34.96 24.71 5.58
C GLN A 198 -34.40 24.78 7.00
N SER A 199 -35.30 24.90 7.96
CA SER A 199 -35.06 24.75 9.39
C SER A 199 -34.45 23.37 9.67
N SER A 200 -33.13 23.23 9.50
CA SER A 200 -32.36 22.21 10.20
C SER A 200 -32.12 22.74 11.61
N SER A 201 -32.82 22.14 12.55
CA SER A 201 -32.59 22.20 13.99
C SER A 201 -31.16 22.59 14.35
N ALA A 202 -31.01 23.61 15.20
CA ALA A 202 -29.75 23.96 15.82
C ALA A 202 -29.07 22.69 16.36
N ALA A 203 -27.98 22.29 15.70
CA ALA A 203 -27.08 21.31 16.25
C ALA A 203 -26.43 21.93 17.49
N ASP A 204 -26.43 21.17 18.57
CA ASP A 204 -25.80 21.49 19.83
C ASP A 204 -24.33 21.94 19.60
N PRO A 205 -23.84 23.05 20.17
CA PRO A 205 -22.45 23.50 19.97
C PRO A 205 -21.40 22.57 20.60
N SER A 206 -21.83 21.45 21.20
CA SER A 206 -21.00 20.48 21.94
C SER A 206 -20.47 19.33 21.09
N THR A 207 -21.00 19.11 19.88
CA THR A 207 -20.60 17.96 19.06
C THR A 207 -19.50 18.40 18.11
N GLU A 208 -18.24 18.23 18.53
CA GLU A 208 -17.15 18.23 17.55
C GLU A 208 -17.48 17.21 16.45
N PRO A 209 -17.24 17.54 15.16
CA PRO A 209 -17.54 16.61 14.09
C PRO A 209 -16.72 15.35 14.32
N GLU A 210 -17.38 14.24 14.70
CA GLU A 210 -16.73 12.95 14.85
C GLU A 210 -16.06 12.63 13.51
N LEU A 211 -14.73 12.73 13.48
CA LEU A 211 -13.94 12.37 12.32
C LEU A 211 -14.18 10.89 12.06
N SER A 212 -14.70 10.58 10.87
CA SER A 212 -14.95 9.20 10.44
C SER A 212 -13.67 8.37 10.57
N LEU A 213 -13.80 7.12 11.03
CA LEU A 213 -12.70 6.16 11.15
C LEU A 213 -11.85 6.12 9.89
N GLN A 214 -12.50 6.11 8.72
CA GLN A 214 -11.83 6.12 7.43
C GLN A 214 -10.95 7.35 7.24
N SER A 215 -11.43 8.54 7.60
CA SER A 215 -10.66 9.78 7.48
C SER A 215 -9.42 9.78 8.39
N MET A 216 -9.53 9.17 9.57
CA MET A 216 -8.41 9.09 10.52
C MET A 216 -7.36 8.09 10.07
N VAL A 217 -7.80 6.94 9.55
CA VAL A 217 -6.90 5.93 8.96
C VAL A 217 -6.19 6.49 7.72
N GLU A 218 -6.91 7.22 6.86
CA GLU A 218 -6.29 7.90 5.71
C GLU A 218 -5.22 8.90 6.16
N ALA A 219 -5.51 9.74 7.17
CA ALA A 219 -4.53 10.67 7.72
C ALA A 219 -3.29 9.96 8.31
N ALA A 220 -3.47 8.79 8.93
CA ALA A 220 -2.37 7.98 9.43
C ALA A 220 -1.47 7.46 8.29
N ILE A 221 -2.07 6.91 7.24
CA ILE A 221 -1.35 6.42 6.04
C ILE A 221 -0.58 7.57 5.38
N ASP A 222 -1.20 8.74 5.30
CA ASP A 222 -0.60 9.91 4.69
C ASP A 222 0.60 10.44 5.50
N ALA A 223 0.53 10.39 6.84
CA ALA A 223 1.66 10.69 7.72
C ALA A 223 2.79 9.65 7.58
N GLU A 224 2.44 8.37 7.48
CA GLU A 224 3.41 7.29 7.28
C GLU A 224 4.20 7.45 5.96
N ASP A 225 3.50 7.80 4.88
CA ASP A 225 4.11 8.05 3.57
C ASP A 225 5.03 9.27 3.58
N GLY A 226 4.68 10.29 4.37
CA GLY A 226 5.53 11.44 4.66
C GLY A 226 6.76 11.08 5.50
N GLY A 227 6.87 9.85 6.00
CA GLY A 227 7.95 9.36 6.85
C GLY A 227 7.78 9.73 8.33
N ASP A 228 6.69 10.42 8.70
CA ASP A 228 6.40 10.77 10.09
C ASP A 228 5.62 9.64 10.77
N LEU A 229 6.38 8.64 11.24
CA LEU A 229 5.82 7.47 11.92
C LEU A 229 5.12 7.84 13.23
N THR A 230 5.55 8.90 13.91
CA THR A 230 4.95 9.34 15.17
C THR A 230 3.56 9.91 14.92
N ALA A 231 3.43 10.81 13.93
CA ALA A 231 2.13 11.34 13.53
C ALA A 231 1.18 10.24 13.04
N ALA A 232 1.69 9.24 12.30
CA ALA A 232 0.89 8.10 11.87
C ALA A 232 0.34 7.30 13.07
N ILE A 233 1.19 6.99 14.06
CA ILE A 233 0.77 6.30 15.29
C ILE A 233 -0.27 7.11 16.06
N ASP A 234 -0.10 8.43 16.16
CA ASP A 234 -1.04 9.29 16.89
C ASP A 234 -2.41 9.34 16.20
N TRP A 235 -2.47 9.37 14.87
CA TRP A 235 -3.72 9.24 14.12
C TRP A 235 -4.40 7.89 14.36
N TYR A 236 -3.65 6.79 14.35
CA TYR A 236 -4.20 5.47 14.65
C TYR A 236 -4.67 5.35 16.11
N ARG A 237 -3.95 5.95 17.08
CA ARG A 237 -4.39 6.01 18.48
C ARG A 237 -5.66 6.83 18.64
N ALA A 238 -5.75 7.96 17.94
CA ALA A 238 -6.97 8.75 17.92
C ALA A 238 -8.14 7.95 17.30
N ALA A 239 -7.88 7.17 16.25
CA ALA A 239 -8.90 6.30 15.65
C ALA A 239 -9.42 5.26 16.67
N LEU A 240 -8.54 4.60 17.42
CA LEU A 240 -8.92 3.67 18.50
C LEU A 240 -9.69 4.37 19.64
N ALA A 241 -9.32 5.60 19.97
CA ALA A 241 -9.97 6.37 21.04
C ALA A 241 -11.42 6.76 20.69
N ASN A 242 -11.68 7.09 19.41
CA ASN A 242 -12.99 7.52 18.95
C ASN A 242 -13.90 6.34 18.54
N HIS A 243 -13.35 5.31 17.91
CA HIS A 243 -14.12 4.23 17.28
C HIS A 243 -13.99 2.88 18.00
N GLY A 244 -13.21 2.82 19.09
CA GLY A 244 -13.00 1.63 19.89
C GLY A 244 -11.89 0.70 19.40
N PRO A 245 -11.68 -0.44 20.07
CA PRO A 245 -10.60 -1.37 19.75
C PRO A 245 -10.82 -2.02 18.37
N ASN A 246 -9.78 -2.01 17.54
CA ASN A 246 -9.79 -2.60 16.20
C ASN A 246 -8.47 -3.36 15.97
N ALA A 247 -8.56 -4.62 15.52
CA ALA A 247 -7.41 -5.50 15.35
C ALA A 247 -6.44 -5.00 14.28
N ASP A 248 -6.97 -4.55 13.13
CA ASP A 248 -6.16 -4.05 12.01
C ASP A 248 -5.38 -2.80 12.43
N ILE A 249 -6.03 -1.88 13.16
CA ILE A 249 -5.36 -0.66 13.64
C ILE A 249 -4.29 -1.00 14.70
N CYS A 250 -4.56 -1.95 15.59
CA CYS A 250 -3.54 -2.44 16.53
C CYS A 250 -2.33 -3.05 15.79
N PHE A 251 -2.58 -3.83 14.73
CA PHE A 251 -1.52 -4.38 13.88
C PHE A 251 -0.69 -3.28 13.21
N GLN A 252 -1.34 -2.27 12.61
CA GLN A 252 -0.64 -1.14 11.98
C GLN A 252 0.21 -0.34 12.98
N ILE A 253 -0.31 -0.05 14.18
CA ILE A 253 0.48 0.60 15.24
C ILE A 253 1.69 -0.28 15.62
N ALA A 254 1.52 -1.61 15.70
CA ALA A 254 2.61 -2.51 16.04
C ALA A 254 3.73 -2.48 15.00
N GLU A 255 3.39 -2.49 13.71
CA GLU A 255 4.36 -2.37 12.61
C GLU A 255 5.14 -1.05 12.67
N LEU A 256 4.44 0.05 12.94
CA LEU A 256 5.07 1.37 13.07
C LEU A 256 6.00 1.46 14.29
N LEU A 257 5.57 0.95 15.44
CA LEU A 257 6.40 0.91 16.66
C LEU A 257 7.64 0.03 16.48
N TYR A 258 7.48 -1.13 15.83
CA TYR A 258 8.60 -2.01 15.51
C TYR A 258 9.63 -1.29 14.64
N ARG A 259 9.19 -0.57 13.61
CA ARG A 259 10.06 0.24 12.75
C ARG A 259 10.73 1.41 13.46
N GLN A 260 10.10 1.96 14.50
CA GLN A 260 10.72 2.97 15.37
C GLN A 260 11.73 2.37 16.37
N GLY A 261 11.82 1.04 16.45
CA GLY A 261 12.64 0.32 17.43
C GLY A 261 11.99 0.20 18.81
N ASP A 262 10.73 0.60 18.97
CA ASP A 262 9.96 0.35 20.20
C ASP A 262 9.41 -1.08 20.18
N ILE A 263 10.30 -2.03 20.45
CA ILE A 263 10.00 -3.47 20.45
C ILE A 263 8.96 -3.82 21.53
N THR A 264 8.99 -3.11 22.68
CA THR A 264 8.05 -3.38 23.77
C THR A 264 6.64 -2.93 23.40
N GLY A 265 6.50 -1.72 22.86
CA GLY A 265 5.23 -1.21 22.36
C GLY A 265 4.69 -2.03 21.19
N ALA A 266 5.56 -2.47 20.28
CA ALA A 266 5.18 -3.36 19.18
C ALA A 266 4.63 -4.70 19.69
N ARG A 267 5.31 -5.33 20.65
CA ARG A 267 4.86 -6.59 21.28
C ARG A 267 3.45 -6.46 21.87
N GLU A 268 3.21 -5.41 22.65
CA GLU A 268 1.90 -5.16 23.26
C GLU A 268 0.80 -5.01 22.20
N ARG A 269 1.09 -4.28 21.12
CA ARG A 269 0.11 -4.03 20.06
C ARG A 269 -0.16 -5.24 19.17
N TYR A 270 0.86 -6.04 18.88
CA TYR A 270 0.66 -7.34 18.21
C TYR A 270 -0.17 -8.29 19.08
N PHE A 271 0.08 -8.34 20.39
CA PHE A 271 -0.72 -9.14 21.30
C PHE A 271 -2.20 -8.71 21.29
N MET A 272 -2.47 -7.40 21.39
CA MET A 272 -3.83 -6.87 21.26
C MET A 272 -4.48 -7.23 19.91
N ALA A 273 -3.74 -7.17 18.80
CA ALA A 273 -4.27 -7.54 17.48
C ALA A 273 -4.68 -9.02 17.43
N VAL A 274 -3.87 -9.92 18.01
CA VAL A 274 -4.15 -11.35 18.11
C VAL A 274 -5.32 -11.65 19.05
N GLU A 275 -5.45 -10.92 20.16
CA GLU A 275 -6.60 -11.06 21.08
C GLU A 275 -7.91 -10.62 20.43
N LEU A 276 -7.89 -9.50 19.69
CA LEU A 276 -9.07 -8.97 19.00
C LEU A 276 -9.45 -9.82 17.77
N SER A 277 -8.46 -10.35 17.05
CA SER A 277 -8.66 -11.24 15.90
C SER A 277 -7.72 -12.44 15.96
N PRO A 278 -8.17 -13.55 16.59
CA PRO A 278 -7.38 -14.78 16.65
C PRO A 278 -7.11 -15.44 15.30
N MET A 279 -7.80 -15.02 14.24
CA MET A 279 -7.60 -15.54 12.88
C MET A 279 -6.58 -14.70 12.08
N MET A 280 -6.09 -13.58 12.62
CA MET A 280 -5.06 -12.78 11.97
C MET A 280 -3.69 -13.43 12.16
N VAL A 281 -3.37 -14.34 11.24
CA VAL A 281 -2.13 -15.12 11.27
C VAL A 281 -0.88 -14.27 11.09
N GLU A 282 -0.98 -13.19 10.34
CA GLU A 282 0.11 -12.23 10.13
C GLU A 282 0.50 -11.55 11.44
N ALA A 283 -0.48 -11.15 12.26
CA ALA A 283 -0.22 -10.57 13.59
C ALA A 283 0.44 -11.60 14.53
N ARG A 284 0.01 -12.87 14.48
CA ARG A 284 0.61 -13.94 15.29
C ARG A 284 2.04 -14.25 14.85
N ALA A 285 2.31 -14.30 13.55
CA ALA A 285 3.64 -14.51 13.00
C ALA A 285 4.59 -13.38 13.40
N ASN A 286 4.17 -12.12 13.21
CA ASN A 286 4.96 -10.95 13.60
C ASN A 286 5.19 -10.88 15.12
N LEU A 287 4.21 -11.26 15.94
CA LEU A 287 4.40 -11.42 17.37
C LEU A 287 5.49 -12.46 17.68
N GLY A 288 5.50 -13.60 16.97
CA GLY A 288 6.55 -14.62 17.09
C GLY A 288 7.94 -14.07 16.79
N CYS A 289 8.10 -13.27 15.73
CA CYS A 289 9.38 -12.62 15.42
C CYS A 289 9.83 -11.66 16.54
N VAL A 290 8.92 -10.80 17.03
CA VAL A 290 9.21 -9.87 18.12
C VAL A 290 9.58 -10.62 19.41
N LEU A 291 8.90 -11.73 19.72
CA LEU A 291 9.22 -12.57 20.88
C LEU A 291 10.61 -13.21 20.75
N ALA A 292 10.98 -13.66 19.55
CA ALA A 292 12.30 -14.22 19.29
C ALA A 292 13.41 -13.16 19.48
N GLU A 293 13.19 -11.93 19.01
CA GLU A 293 14.12 -10.81 19.23
C GLU A 293 14.26 -10.43 20.71
N CYS A 294 13.19 -10.58 21.50
CA CYS A 294 13.21 -10.43 22.95
C CYS A 294 13.89 -11.61 23.69
N GLY A 295 14.29 -12.67 22.99
CA GLY A 295 14.85 -13.90 23.58
C GLY A 295 13.81 -14.82 24.21
N GLU A 296 12.52 -14.56 24.01
CA GLU A 296 11.40 -15.35 24.53
C GLU A 296 11.09 -16.54 23.60
N PHE A 297 12.11 -17.38 23.32
CA PHE A 297 12.06 -18.37 22.25
C PHE A 297 10.92 -19.38 22.36
N ASN A 298 10.57 -19.83 23.57
CA ASN A 298 9.45 -20.77 23.75
C ASN A 298 8.11 -20.16 23.33
N LEU A 299 7.90 -18.86 23.59
CA LEU A 299 6.69 -18.17 23.17
C LEU A 299 6.70 -17.90 21.67
N ALA A 300 7.86 -17.59 21.09
CA ALA A 300 8.03 -17.45 19.66
C ALA A 300 7.67 -18.74 18.90
N ILE A 301 8.21 -19.89 19.35
CA ILE A 301 7.90 -21.21 18.79
C ILE A 301 6.39 -21.48 18.85
N ALA A 302 5.75 -21.26 20.01
CA ALA A 302 4.31 -21.47 20.15
C ALA A 302 3.48 -20.55 19.23
N ALA A 303 3.92 -19.30 19.02
CA ALA A 303 3.27 -18.37 18.10
C ALA A 303 3.39 -18.83 16.64
N PHE A 304 4.57 -19.31 16.24
CA PHE A 304 4.79 -19.84 14.89
C PHE A 304 4.04 -21.14 14.64
N GLU A 305 4.10 -22.11 15.55
CA GLU A 305 3.33 -23.36 15.46
C GLU A 305 1.81 -23.08 15.40
N GLY A 306 1.33 -22.15 16.23
CA GLY A 306 -0.06 -21.70 16.18
C GLY A 306 -0.43 -21.07 14.84
N THR A 307 0.50 -20.38 14.19
CA THR A 307 0.31 -19.82 12.84
C THR A 307 0.24 -20.94 11.79
N LEU A 308 1.18 -21.88 11.82
CA LEU A 308 1.23 -23.01 10.89
C LEU A 308 0.05 -23.98 11.07
N SER A 309 -0.54 -24.06 12.25
CA SER A 309 -1.75 -24.85 12.48
C SER A 309 -2.97 -24.34 11.69
N GLN A 310 -2.99 -23.03 11.38
CA GLN A 310 -4.04 -22.38 10.60
C GLN A 310 -3.65 -22.27 9.12
N HIS A 311 -2.39 -21.94 8.85
CA HIS A 311 -1.83 -21.77 7.51
C HIS A 311 -0.52 -22.56 7.36
N PRO A 312 -0.60 -23.86 7.02
CA PRO A 312 0.58 -24.73 6.90
C PRO A 312 1.55 -24.32 5.79
N GLU A 313 1.08 -23.62 4.76
CA GLU A 313 1.88 -23.23 3.59
C GLU A 313 2.56 -21.86 3.75
N TYR A 314 2.67 -21.34 4.99
CA TYR A 314 3.27 -20.03 5.25
C TYR A 314 4.80 -20.15 5.31
N ALA A 315 5.45 -20.01 4.15
CA ALA A 315 6.90 -20.17 3.96
C ALA A 315 7.73 -19.34 4.97
N ASP A 316 7.44 -18.05 5.14
CA ASP A 316 8.21 -17.16 6.03
C ASP A 316 8.16 -17.62 7.51
N VAL A 317 7.05 -18.22 7.92
CA VAL A 317 6.91 -18.77 9.28
C VAL A 317 7.75 -20.04 9.44
N HIS A 318 7.83 -20.90 8.42
CA HIS A 318 8.75 -22.03 8.42
C HIS A 318 10.20 -21.56 8.55
N PHE A 319 10.60 -20.52 7.81
CA PHE A 319 11.92 -19.90 7.92
C PHE A 319 12.22 -19.41 9.34
N HIS A 320 11.33 -18.60 9.91
CA HIS A 320 11.55 -18.02 11.23
C HIS A 320 11.53 -19.07 12.36
N LEU A 321 10.64 -20.06 12.28
CA LEU A 321 10.59 -21.16 13.23
C LEU A 321 11.88 -22.01 13.16
N ALA A 322 12.36 -22.33 11.96
CA ALA A 322 13.59 -23.09 11.78
C ALA A 322 14.80 -22.37 12.41
N ARG A 323 14.90 -21.04 12.21
CA ARG A 323 15.96 -20.22 12.83
C ARG A 323 15.90 -20.24 14.36
N VAL A 324 14.70 -20.07 14.93
CA VAL A 324 14.55 -20.13 16.40
C VAL A 324 14.86 -21.52 16.95
N LEU A 325 14.53 -22.59 16.23
CA LEU A 325 14.86 -23.96 16.61
C LEU A 325 16.37 -24.23 16.55
N ASP A 326 17.07 -23.71 15.55
CA ASP A 326 18.54 -23.75 15.49
C ASP A 326 19.16 -23.02 16.69
N ASP A 327 18.70 -21.80 16.98
CA ASP A 327 19.22 -20.96 18.07
C ASP A 327 18.95 -21.58 19.46
N THR A 328 17.88 -22.37 19.59
CA THR A 328 17.53 -23.09 20.83
C THR A 328 18.11 -24.51 20.91
N GLY A 329 18.92 -24.91 19.92
CA GLY A 329 19.66 -26.17 19.95
C GLY A 329 18.84 -27.40 19.54
N ASN A 330 17.81 -27.23 18.72
CA ASN A 330 16.99 -28.31 18.18
C ASN A 330 17.08 -28.39 16.64
N PRO A 331 18.29 -28.67 16.09
CA PRO A 331 18.56 -28.62 14.64
C PRO A 331 17.83 -29.72 13.86
N ALA A 332 17.40 -30.80 14.53
CA ALA A 332 16.64 -31.88 13.91
C ALA A 332 15.26 -31.39 13.46
N SER A 333 14.50 -30.76 14.38
CA SER A 333 13.21 -30.15 14.04
C SER A 333 13.37 -28.93 13.13
N ALA A 334 14.47 -28.17 13.27
CA ALA A 334 14.76 -27.06 12.37
C ALA A 334 14.90 -27.52 10.91
N ALA A 335 15.58 -28.66 10.66
CA ALA A 335 15.79 -29.20 9.31
C ALA A 335 14.47 -29.48 8.57
N ASP A 336 13.45 -29.99 9.27
CA ASP A 336 12.12 -30.23 8.68
C ASP A 336 11.49 -28.91 8.22
N HIS A 337 11.57 -27.86 9.03
CA HIS A 337 11.04 -26.54 8.66
C HIS A 337 11.87 -25.85 7.57
N TRP A 338 13.19 -26.01 7.56
CA TRP A 338 14.05 -25.54 6.48
C TRP A 338 13.70 -26.21 5.14
N LEU A 339 13.41 -27.51 5.14
CA LEU A 339 12.97 -28.24 3.96
C LEU A 339 11.61 -27.72 3.47
N GLN A 340 10.63 -27.56 4.35
CA GLN A 340 9.32 -27.02 3.99
C GLN A 340 9.43 -25.59 3.42
N PHE A 341 10.28 -24.74 4.00
CA PHE A 341 10.54 -23.40 3.44
C PHE A 341 11.08 -23.47 2.00
N LEU A 342 12.03 -24.37 1.72
CA LEU A 342 12.58 -24.56 0.37
C LEU A 342 11.58 -25.17 -0.63
N GLU A 343 10.67 -26.03 -0.16
CA GLU A 343 9.59 -26.59 -0.98
C GLU A 343 8.58 -25.51 -1.37
N LEU A 344 8.23 -24.63 -0.44
CA LEU A 344 7.25 -23.56 -0.64
C LEU A 344 7.83 -22.35 -1.41
N ASN A 345 9.12 -22.02 -1.18
CA ASN A 345 9.77 -20.86 -1.81
C ASN A 345 11.22 -21.17 -2.24
N PRO A 346 11.42 -21.93 -3.33
CA PRO A 346 12.75 -22.39 -3.78
C PRO A 346 13.65 -21.27 -4.32
N ASP A 347 13.06 -20.17 -4.80
CA ASP A 347 13.78 -19.03 -5.40
C ASP A 347 14.04 -17.90 -4.38
N SER A 348 13.76 -18.16 -3.10
CA SER A 348 13.95 -17.19 -2.03
C SER A 348 15.43 -16.75 -1.89
N PRO A 349 15.72 -15.47 -1.57
CA PRO A 349 17.07 -15.02 -1.25
C PRO A 349 17.76 -15.80 -0.13
N TRP A 350 16.98 -16.43 0.75
CA TRP A 350 17.47 -17.25 1.87
C TRP A 350 17.57 -18.75 1.56
N ALA A 351 17.34 -19.17 0.32
CA ALA A 351 17.36 -20.58 -0.06
C ALA A 351 18.74 -21.23 0.17
N ASP A 352 19.83 -20.51 -0.10
CA ASP A 352 21.19 -21.03 0.12
C ASP A 352 21.50 -21.20 1.60
N GLU A 353 21.02 -20.29 2.46
CA GLU A 353 21.12 -20.44 3.92
C GLU A 353 20.37 -21.70 4.38
N ALA A 354 19.12 -21.87 3.96
CA ALA A 354 18.32 -23.03 4.33
C ALA A 354 19.00 -24.36 3.94
N ARG A 355 19.56 -24.44 2.71
CA ARG A 355 20.33 -25.62 2.26
C ARG A 355 21.53 -25.89 3.16
N GLN A 356 22.29 -24.84 3.49
CA GLN A 356 23.46 -24.97 4.36
C GLN A 356 23.08 -25.45 5.77
N ARG A 357 21.98 -24.94 6.34
CA ARG A 357 21.48 -25.37 7.66
C ARG A 357 21.09 -26.86 7.66
N ILE A 358 20.42 -27.33 6.62
CA ILE A 358 20.05 -28.75 6.46
C ILE A 358 21.30 -29.64 6.36
N GLU A 359 22.29 -29.26 5.56
CA GLU A 359 23.54 -30.00 5.42
C GLU A 359 24.30 -30.12 6.74
N ASN A 360 24.33 -29.03 7.53
CA ASN A 360 24.97 -29.01 8.84
C ASN A 360 24.22 -29.87 9.88
N ALA A 361 22.91 -30.06 9.73
CA ALA A 361 22.09 -30.92 10.59
C ALA A 361 22.20 -32.41 10.24
N ALA A 362 22.54 -32.76 8.99
CA ALA A 362 22.66 -34.14 8.52
C ALA A 362 23.58 -35.08 9.35
N PRO A 363 24.75 -34.65 9.88
CA PRO A 363 25.56 -35.51 10.75
C PRO A 363 24.92 -35.78 12.12
N ILE A 364 24.02 -34.92 12.59
CA ILE A 364 23.34 -35.05 13.90
C ILE A 364 22.20 -36.08 13.81
N LEU A 365 21.55 -36.20 12.66
CA LEU A 365 20.43 -37.14 12.41
C LEU A 365 20.88 -38.60 12.18
N ARG A 366 22.18 -38.88 12.10
CA ARG A 366 22.76 -40.22 11.84
C ARG A 366 23.25 -40.95 13.10
N ILE A 367 23.07 -40.37 14.28
CA ILE A 367 23.40 -40.96 15.58
C ILE A 367 22.11 -41.39 16.26
#